data_AF-A0A401M3Y1-F1
#
_entry.id   AF-A0A401M3Y1-F1
#
_cell.length_a   1.000
_cell.length_b   1.000
_cell.length_c   1.000
_cell.angle_alpha   90.00
_cell.angle_beta   90.00
_cell.angle_gamma   90.00
#
_symmetry.space_group_name_H-M   'P 1'
#
loop_
_entity.id
_entity.type
_entity.pdbx_description
1 polymer ?
#
loop_
_entity_poly.entity_id
_entity_poly.type
_entity_poly.pdbx_seq_one_letter_code
_entity_poly.pdbx_strand_id
1 'polypeptide(L)'
;MRHAGRISRYAAARIYALPESLDELVGPTSGAVTLPRHIDWGSHYEYDLADEADLLLMYERVVREAQSAADLRAHLNADLVRRHWTAAAAA
;
A
#
# COMPACT_ATOMS: atom_id res chain seq x y z
N MET A 1 -24.65 12.83 -15.94
CA MET A 1 -24.03 11.67 -16.62
C MET A 1 -22.78 11.29 -15.84
N ARG A 2 -22.78 10.14 -15.16
CA ARG A 2 -21.59 9.64 -14.44
C ARG A 2 -20.80 8.74 -15.38
N HIS A 3 -19.51 9.01 -15.55
CA HIS A 3 -18.61 8.15 -16.31
C HIS A 3 -18.40 6.86 -15.50
N ALA A 4 -19.15 5.80 -15.82
CA ALA A 4 -18.80 4.46 -15.37
C ALA A 4 -17.51 4.08 -16.12
N GLY A 5 -16.36 4.29 -15.48
CA GLY A 5 -15.05 3.93 -16.01
C GLY A 5 -15.04 2.44 -16.33
N ARG A 6 -14.89 2.10 -17.61
CA ARG A 6 -14.88 0.70 -18.06
C ARG A 6 -13.62 0.05 -17.51
N ILE A 7 -13.78 -0.89 -16.57
CA ILE A 7 -12.66 -1.66 -16.02
C ILE A 7 -11.94 -2.37 -17.17
N SER A 8 -10.63 -2.15 -17.31
CA SER A 8 -9.82 -2.85 -18.31
C SER A 8 -9.83 -4.35 -18.05
N ARG A 9 -9.75 -5.19 -19.10
CA ARG A 9 -9.60 -6.65 -18.94
C ARG A 9 -8.42 -7.03 -18.05
N TYR A 10 -7.37 -6.21 -18.04
CA TYR A 10 -6.24 -6.34 -17.11
C TYR A 10 -6.69 -6.22 -15.65
N ALA A 11 -7.43 -5.15 -15.33
CA ALA A 11 -7.93 -4.92 -13.97
C ALA A 11 -8.99 -5.96 -13.56
N ALA A 12 -9.77 -6.50 -14.51
CA ALA A 12 -10.74 -7.55 -14.24
C ALA A 12 -10.11 -8.93 -13.97
N ALA A 13 -8.95 -9.22 -14.57
CA ALA A 13 -8.24 -10.48 -14.38
C ALA A 13 -7.25 -10.44 -13.20
N ARG A 14 -6.89 -9.25 -12.73
CA ARG A 14 -5.97 -9.10 -11.60
C ARG A 14 -6.69 -9.44 -10.30
N ILE A 15 -6.20 -10.47 -9.62
CA ILE A 15 -6.62 -10.79 -8.25
C ILE A 15 -5.88 -9.82 -7.33
N TYR A 16 -6.64 -8.93 -6.69
CA TYR A 16 -6.10 -8.07 -5.64
C TYR A 16 -6.26 -8.77 -4.31
N ALA A 17 -5.17 -8.88 -3.56
CA ALA A 17 -5.28 -9.10 -2.13
C ALA A 17 -6.00 -7.88 -1.53
N LEU A 18 -7.10 -8.12 -0.81
CA LEU A 18 -7.83 -7.07 -0.11
C LEU A 18 -8.05 -7.52 1.34
N PRO A 19 -7.81 -6.65 2.33
CA PRO A 19 -8.31 -6.89 3.68
C PRO A 19 -9.85 -6.81 3.68
N GLU A 20 -10.49 -7.43 4.66
CA GLU A 20 -11.96 -7.33 4.80
C GLU A 20 -12.39 -5.92 5.23
N SER A 21 -11.51 -5.21 5.94
CA SER A 21 -11.69 -3.80 6.28
C SER A 21 -10.36 -3.06 6.40
N LEU A 22 -10.41 -1.73 6.28
CA LEU A 22 -9.22 -0.89 6.51
C LEU A 22 -8.69 -1.00 7.94
N ASP A 23 -9.53 -1.33 8.92
CA ASP A 23 -9.13 -1.36 10.33
C ASP A 23 -8.23 -2.57 10.66
N GLU A 24 -8.11 -3.53 9.74
CA GLU A 24 -7.15 -4.62 9.84
C GLU A 24 -5.72 -4.20 9.51
N LEU A 25 -5.54 -3.01 8.92
CA LEU A 25 -4.24 -2.46 8.55
C LEU A 25 -3.54 -1.89 9.80
N VAL A 26 -2.72 -2.74 10.42
CA VAL A 26 -2.06 -2.49 11.71
C VAL A 26 -0.53 -2.44 11.57
N GLY A 27 -0.04 -2.19 10.36
CA GLY A 27 1.38 -2.07 10.05
C GLY A 27 2.08 -0.93 10.81
N PRO A 28 3.43 -0.92 10.74
CA PRO A 28 4.25 0.02 11.49
C PRO A 28 3.99 1.47 11.07
N THR A 29 4.10 2.38 12.03
CA THR A 29 3.87 3.83 11.85
C THR A 29 5.10 4.68 12.16
N SER A 30 6.19 4.05 12.61
CA SER A 30 7.44 4.72 12.97
C SER A 30 8.61 3.73 12.94
N GLY A 31 9.82 4.27 12.93
CA GLY A 31 11.05 3.47 12.84
C GLY A 31 11.38 3.09 11.41
N ALA A 32 12.24 2.08 11.26
CA ALA A 32 12.75 1.65 9.97
C ALA A 32 12.16 0.28 9.59
N VAL A 33 11.82 0.08 8.31
CA VAL A 33 11.18 -1.15 7.82
C VAL A 33 11.94 -1.69 6.62
N THR A 34 12.26 -2.98 6.65
CA THR A 34 12.67 -3.74 5.46
C THR A 34 11.49 -4.57 4.97
N LEU A 35 11.16 -4.46 3.69
CA LEU A 35 10.10 -5.26 3.10
C LEU A 35 10.58 -6.70 2.79
N PRO A 36 9.69 -7.70 2.88
CA PRO A 36 9.95 -9.03 2.37
C PRO A 36 10.32 -9.02 0.88
N ARG A 37 11.17 -9.97 0.48
CA ARG A 37 11.71 -10.09 -0.88
C ARG A 37 10.65 -10.19 -1.98
N HIS A 38 9.48 -10.76 -1.66
CA HIS A 38 8.36 -10.92 -2.59
C HIS A 38 7.49 -9.66 -2.73
N ILE A 39 7.79 -8.61 -1.98
CA ILE A 39 7.18 -7.28 -2.09
C ILE A 39 8.22 -6.30 -2.65
N ASP A 40 9.47 -6.39 -2.18
CA ASP A 40 10.57 -5.64 -2.76
C ASP A 40 11.73 -6.53 -3.26
N TRP A 41 11.77 -6.67 -4.58
CA TRP A 41 12.79 -7.40 -5.33
C TRP A 41 14.06 -6.59 -5.65
N GLY A 42 14.19 -5.35 -5.13
CA GLY A 42 15.39 -4.52 -5.24
C GLY A 42 16.56 -4.97 -4.35
N SER A 43 17.64 -4.19 -4.26
CA SER A 43 18.62 -4.40 -3.20
C SER A 43 17.96 -4.25 -1.82
N HIS A 44 18.53 -4.83 -0.76
CA HIS A 44 18.02 -4.62 0.59
C HIS A 44 17.93 -3.11 0.88
N TYR A 45 16.71 -2.59 1.00
CA TYR A 45 16.41 -1.19 1.28
C TYR A 45 15.65 -1.12 2.60
N GLU A 46 16.05 -0.19 3.44
CA GLU A 46 15.41 0.07 4.72
C GLU A 46 14.69 1.43 4.59
N TYR A 47 13.36 1.39 4.70
CA TYR A 47 12.50 2.56 4.61
C TYR A 47 12.43 3.24 5.98
N ASP A 48 12.82 4.52 6.06
CA ASP A 48 12.63 5.31 7.28
C ASP A 48 11.21 5.91 7.30
N LEU A 49 10.36 5.45 8.23
CA LEU A 49 8.98 5.91 8.33
C LEU A 49 8.85 7.33 8.90
N ALA A 50 9.95 7.95 9.36
CA ALA A 50 9.99 9.37 9.70
C ALA A 50 10.14 10.27 8.45
N ASP A 51 10.63 9.73 7.32
CA ASP A 51 10.69 10.42 6.04
C ASP A 51 9.41 10.13 5.23
N GLU A 52 8.66 11.17 4.90
CA GLU A 52 7.37 11.05 4.19
C GLU A 52 7.54 10.45 2.78
N ALA A 53 8.64 10.74 2.09
CA ALA A 53 8.90 10.17 0.78
C ALA A 53 9.17 8.66 0.86
N ASP A 54 9.93 8.22 1.86
CA ASP A 54 10.18 6.80 2.12
C ASP A 54 8.91 6.06 2.53
N LEU A 55 8.09 6.65 3.41
CA LEU A 55 6.80 6.10 3.80
C LEU A 55 5.88 5.90 2.58
N LEU A 56 5.73 6.93 1.74
CA LEU A 56 4.88 6.86 0.55
C LEU A 56 5.41 5.86 -0.47
N LEU A 57 6.73 5.80 -0.66
CA LEU A 57 7.36 4.83 -1.55
C LEU A 57 7.14 3.39 -1.05
N MET A 58 7.31 3.14 0.25
CA MET A 58 7.02 1.85 0.86
C MET A 58 5.56 1.45 0.63
N TYR A 59 4.62 2.35 0.90
CA TYR A 59 3.19 2.09 0.75
C TYR A 59 2.81 1.82 -0.71
N GLU A 60 3.34 2.57 -1.67
CA GLU A 60 3.15 2.28 -3.09
C GLU A 60 3.62 0.87 -3.43
N ARG A 61 4.81 0.49 -2.96
CA ARG A 61 5.38 -0.83 -3.22
C ARG A 61 4.51 -1.95 -2.65
N VAL A 62 4.06 -1.82 -1.41
CA VAL A 62 3.17 -2.78 -0.75
C VAL A 62 1.84 -2.91 -1.50
N VAL A 63 1.19 -1.80 -1.85
CA VAL A 63 -0.09 -1.82 -2.58
C VAL A 63 0.05 -2.47 -3.95
N ARG A 64 1.18 -2.28 -4.62
CA ARG A 64 1.43 -2.83 -5.96
C ARG A 64 1.77 -4.31 -5.93
N GLU A 65 2.53 -4.75 -4.92
CA GLU A 65 3.21 -6.05 -4.96
C GLU A 65 2.78 -7.06 -3.88
N ALA A 66 1.97 -6.64 -2.90
CA ALA A 66 1.39 -7.55 -1.91
C ALA A 66 0.62 -8.70 -2.60
N GLN A 67 0.89 -9.93 -2.15
CA GLN A 67 0.27 -11.14 -2.71
C GLN A 67 -0.85 -11.66 -1.81
N SER A 68 -0.94 -11.16 -0.58
CA SER A 68 -1.92 -11.58 0.41
C SER A 68 -2.46 -10.41 1.23
N ALA A 69 -3.65 -10.59 1.80
CA ALA A 69 -4.18 -9.63 2.77
C ALA A 69 -3.29 -9.56 4.03
N ALA A 70 -2.54 -10.62 4.35
CA ALA A 70 -1.57 -10.60 5.45
C ALA A 70 -0.40 -9.63 5.19
N ASP A 71 0.11 -9.57 3.95
CA ASP A 71 1.14 -8.61 3.57
C ASP A 71 0.65 -7.17 3.77
N LEU A 72 -0.59 -6.89 3.37
CA LEU A 72 -1.21 -5.57 3.56
C LEU A 72 -1.35 -5.23 5.05
N ARG A 73 -1.87 -6.16 5.86
CA ARG A 73 -2.05 -5.95 7.31
C ARG A 73 -0.73 -5.73 8.04
N ALA A 74 0.34 -6.39 7.60
CA ALA A 74 1.66 -6.31 8.22
C ALA A 74 2.39 -4.99 7.92
N HIS A 75 2.10 -4.35 6.79
CA HIS A 75 2.91 -3.25 6.27
C HIS A 75 2.16 -1.92 6.10
N LEU A 76 0.83 -1.93 6.03
CA LEU A 76 0.03 -0.70 5.92
C LEU A 76 -0.66 -0.39 7.25
N ASN A 77 -0.80 0.89 7.54
CA ASN A 77 -1.59 1.40 8.65
C ASN A 77 -2.81 2.19 8.17
N ALA A 78 -3.99 1.88 8.72
CA ALA A 78 -5.27 2.44 8.32
C ALA A 78 -5.30 3.98 8.34
N ASP A 79 -4.78 4.60 9.40
CA ASP A 79 -4.84 6.05 9.58
C ASP A 79 -3.87 6.77 8.64
N LEU A 80 -2.68 6.21 8.42
CA LEU A 80 -1.74 6.74 7.44
C LEU A 80 -2.31 6.65 6.02
N VAL A 81 -2.91 5.51 5.65
CA VAL A 81 -3.57 5.37 4.33
C VAL A 81 -4.65 6.43 4.16
N ARG A 82 -5.52 6.64 5.17
CA ARG A 82 -6.56 7.68 5.12
C ARG A 82 -5.98 9.08 4.94
N ARG A 83 -4.96 9.44 5.74
CA ARG A 83 -4.30 10.75 5.69
C ARG A 83 -3.76 11.07 4.29
N HIS A 84 -2.97 10.16 3.72
CA HIS A 84 -2.33 10.42 2.43
C HIS A 84 -3.27 10.29 1.23
N TRP A 85 -4.34 9.48 1.33
CA TRP A 85 -5.35 9.44 0.27
C TRP A 85 -6.10 10.77 0.16
N THR A 86 -6.49 11.37 1.28
CA THR A 86 -7.18 12.67 1.25
C THR A 86 -6.32 13.79 0.69
N ALA A 87 -5.00 13.75 0.96
CA ALA A 87 -4.05 14.70 0.38
C ALA A 87 -3.90 14.50 -1.13
N ALA A 88 -3.76 13.25 -1.60
CA ALA A 88 -3.63 12.94 -3.02
C ALA A 88 -4.90 13.24 -3.84
N ALA A 89 -6.09 13.13 -3.23
CA ALA A 89 -7.35 13.50 -3.88
C ALA A 89 -7.58 15.03 -3.97
N ALA A 90 -6.79 15.81 -3.23
CA ALA A 90 -6.87 17.27 -3.20
C ALA A 90 -5.81 17.97 -4.10
N ALA A 91 -4.92 17.21 -4.74
CA ALA A 91 -3.92 17.67 -5.71
C ALA A 91 -4.40 17.46 -7.15
#